data_AF-A0A453JXD4-F1
#
_entry.id   AF-A0A453JXD4-F1
#
_cell.length_a   1.000
_cell.length_b   1.000
_cell.length_c   1.000
_cell.angle_alpha   90.00
_cell.angle_beta   90.00
_cell.angle_gamma   90.00
#
_symmetry.space_group_name_H-M   'P 1'
#
loop_
_entity.id
_entity.type
_entity.pdbx_description
1 polymer ?
#
loop_
_entity_poly.entity_id
_entity_poly.type
_entity_poly.pdbx_seq_one_letter_code
_entity_poly.pdbx_strand_id
1 'polypeptide(L)' 'PGVLVLINDCDWELCGGLDAELEDKDVVVFISTLHGG' A
#
# COMPACT_ATOMS: atom_id res chain seq x y z
N PRO A 1 11.85 10.39 0.34
CA PRO A 1 10.38 10.38 0.06
C PRO A 1 9.94 8.96 -0.28
N GLY A 2 9.35 8.27 0.70
CA GLY A 2 8.76 6.95 0.49
C GLY A 2 7.24 7.09 0.36
N VAL A 3 6.60 6.17 -0.34
CA VAL A 3 5.15 5.99 -0.25
C VAL A 3 4.96 4.62 0.39
N LEU A 4 4.23 4.57 1.51
CA LEU A 4 3.74 3.33 2.09
C LEU A 4 2.41 3.00 1.41
N VAL A 5 2.26 1.76 0.96
CA VAL A 5 1.05 1.29 0.28
C VAL A 5 0.43 0.19 1.13
N LEU A 6 -0.87 0.30 1.37
CA LEU A 6 -1.65 -0.71 2.08
C LEU A 6 -2.76 -1.25 1.18
N ILE A 7 -3.04 -2.54 1.28
CA ILE A 7 -4.20 -3.22 0.68
C ILE A 7 -5.03 -3.75 1.85
N ASN A 8 -6.27 -3.27 1.99
CA ASN A 8 -7.17 -3.64 3.10
C ASN A 8 -6.52 -3.48 4.49
N ASP A 9 -5.88 -2.33 4.71
CA ASP A 9 -5.12 -2.00 5.93
C ASP A 9 -3.92 -2.92 6.23
N CYS A 10 -3.54 -3.79 5.30
CA CYS A 10 -2.36 -4.66 5.36
C CYS A 10 -1.22 -4.13 4.47
N ASP A 11 0.04 -4.37 4.86
CA ASP A 11 1.20 -4.01 4.05
C ASP A 11 1.17 -4.78 2.71
N TRP A 12 1.18 -4.03 1.60
CA TRP A 12 1.10 -4.62 0.26
C TRP A 12 2.26 -5.58 -0.05
N GLU A 13 3.44 -5.45 0.58
CA GLU A 13 4.58 -6.34 0.35
C GLU A 13 4.25 -7.77 0.78
N LEU A 14 3.39 -7.93 1.79
CA LEU A 14 2.88 -9.22 2.23
C LEU A 14 1.79 -9.78 1.30
N CYS A 15 1.16 -8.91 0.51
CA CYS A 15 0.15 -9.26 -0.48
C CYS A 15 0.75 -9.55 -1.87
N GLY A 16 2.08 -9.49 -2.04
CA GLY A 16 2.75 -9.70 -3.33
C GLY A 16 3.35 -8.42 -3.93
N GLY A 17 3.23 -7.28 -3.24
CA GLY A 17 3.79 -6.00 -3.65
C GLY A 17 3.27 -5.56 -5.01
N LEU A 18 4.18 -5.39 -5.97
CA LEU A 18 3.83 -4.99 -7.34
C LEU A 18 3.02 -6.05 -8.10
N ASP A 19 3.11 -7.31 -7.68
CA ASP A 19 2.40 -8.44 -8.28
C ASP A 19 1.14 -8.82 -7.50
N ALA A 20 0.72 -8.00 -6.52
CA ALA A 20 -0.50 -8.24 -5.76
C ALA A 20 -1.73 -8.19 -6.68
N GLU A 21 -2.49 -9.28 -6.74
CA GLU A 21 -3.77 -9.31 -7.43
C GLU A 21 -4.84 -8.62 -6.58
N LEU A 22 -5.56 -7.66 -7.16
CA LEU A 22 -6.65 -6.94 -6.49
C LEU A 22 -7.99 -7.53 -6.88
N GLU A 23 -8.89 -7.64 -5.91
CA GLU A 23 -10.26 -8.07 -6.09
C GLU A 23 -11.24 -6.90 -6.04
N ASP A 24 -12.48 -7.14 -6.49
CA ASP A 24 -13.55 -6.15 -6.35
C ASP A 24 -13.76 -5.81 -4.87
N LYS A 25 -13.85 -4.51 -4.58
CA LYS A 25 -13.98 -3.90 -3.22
C LYS A 25 -12.72 -3.87 -2.36
N ASP A 26 -11.56 -4.28 -2.88
CA ASP A 26 -10.30 -4.01 -2.19
C ASP A 26 -10.06 -2.49 -2.04
N VAL A 27 -9.53 -2.10 -0.89
CA VAL A 27 -9.19 -0.71 -0.59
C VAL A 27 -7.67 -0.54 -0.62
N VAL A 28 -7.20 0.29 -1.55
CA VAL A 28 -5.77 0.63 -1.68
C VAL A 28 -5.53 2.02 -1.12
N VAL A 29 -4.62 2.11 -0.15
CA VAL A 29 -4.26 3.37 0.52
C VAL A 29 -2.80 3.72 0.23
N PHE A 30 -2.57 4.96 -0.22
CA PHE A 30 -1.23 5.51 -0.44
C PHE A 30 -0.92 6.56 0.62
N ILE A 31 0.11 6.30 1.43
CA ILE A 31 0.59 7.21 2.47
C ILE A 31 1.95 7.75 2.03
N SER A 32 2.01 9.02 1.68
CA SER A 32 3.30 9.67 1.47
C SER A 32 4.00 9.82 2.81
N THR A 33 5.16 9.18 2.98
CA THR A 33 5.99 9.42 4.16
C THR A 33 6.64 10.79 4.01
N LEU A 34 5.97 11.79 4.58
CA LEU A 34 6.55 13.10 4.77
C LEU A 34 7.79 12.89 5.65
N HIS A 35 8.98 13.09 5.07
CA HIS A 35 10.19 13.22 5.87
C HIS A 35 10.00 14.54 6.61
N GLY A 36 9.59 14.46 7.87
CA GLY A 36 9.53 15.62 8.74
C GLY A 36 10.88 16.31 8.72
N GLY A 37 10.88 17.61 8.45
CA GLY A 37 12.07 18.45 8.62
C GLY A 37 12.51 18.51 10.07
#